data_AF-A0A183T8X2-F1
#
_entry.id   AF-A0A183T8X2-F1
#
_cell.length_a   1.000
_cell.length_b   1.000
_cell.length_c   1.000
_cell.angle_alpha   90.00
_cell.angle_beta   90.00
_cell.angle_gamma   90.00
#
_symmetry.space_group_name_H-M   'P 1'
#
loop_
_entity.id
_entity.type
_entity.pdbx_description
1 polymer ?
#
loop_
_entity_poly.entity_id
_entity_poly.type
_entity_poly.pdbx_seq_one_letter_code
_entity_poly.pdbx_strand_id
1 'polypeptide(L)'
;MQRNRVKGLIVRTRQDFEVDLMNRATVNLKLFYGYLRQNTRNKDPIPLLRTAKGINLTEDDAKAVHLSEFFRSVFTKKTRYEYPAEVDAIVKTVQFTKTIVLKELLGLKESKSRCPD
;
A
#
# COMPACT_ATOMS: atom_id res chain seq x y z
N MET A 1 10.23 -0.16 -36.21
CA MET A 1 11.38 0.77 -36.12
C MET A 1 11.31 1.76 -34.95
N GLN A 2 10.18 2.42 -34.67
CA GLN A 2 10.09 3.45 -33.62
C GLN A 2 10.40 2.92 -32.19
N ARG A 3 9.87 1.74 -31.83
CA ARG A 3 10.14 1.12 -30.51
C ARG A 3 11.64 0.95 -30.22
N ASN A 4 12.43 0.56 -31.22
CA ASN A 4 13.87 0.37 -31.05
C ASN A 4 14.61 1.71 -30.89
N ARG A 5 14.15 2.75 -31.60
CA ARG A 5 14.67 4.12 -31.42
C ARG A 5 14.40 4.66 -30.02
N VAL A 6 13.18 4.47 -29.52
CA VAL A 6 12.79 4.89 -28.16
C VAL A 6 13.59 4.13 -27.10
N LYS A 7 13.73 2.80 -27.23
CA LYS A 7 14.59 2.00 -26.35
C LYS A 7 16.03 2.53 -26.34
N GLY A 8 16.59 2.80 -27.52
CA GLY A 8 17.94 3.36 -27.63
C GLY A 8 18.09 4.77 -27.05
N LEU A 9 17.02 5.59 -27.08
CA LEU A 9 17.02 6.90 -26.43
C LEU A 9 17.01 6.77 -24.91
N ILE A 10 16.14 5.92 -24.35
CA ILE A 10 16.05 5.66 -22.90
C ILE A 10 17.40 5.20 -22.35
N VAL A 11 18.07 4.28 -23.05
CA VAL A 11 19.39 3.78 -22.63
C VAL A 11 20.42 4.90 -22.60
N ARG A 12 20.51 5.70 -23.67
CA ARG A 12 21.47 6.82 -23.74
C ARG A 12 21.21 7.86 -22.65
N THR A 13 19.97 8.31 -22.51
CA THR A 13 19.61 9.30 -21.49
C THR A 13 19.90 8.81 -20.07
N ARG A 14 19.69 7.52 -19.78
CA ARG A 14 20.07 6.93 -18.50
C ARG A 14 21.58 6.93 -18.28
N GLN A 15 22.36 6.54 -19.30
CA GLN A 15 23.82 6.54 -19.23
C GLN A 15 24.37 7.95 -19.00
N ASP A 16 23.86 8.95 -19.71
CA ASP A 16 24.26 10.35 -19.54
C ASP A 16 24.01 10.84 -18.11
N PHE A 17 22.85 10.49 -17.54
CA PHE A 17 22.52 10.78 -16.15
C PHE A 17 23.47 10.06 -15.16
N GLU A 18 23.77 8.77 -15.39
CA GLU A 18 24.68 8.00 -14.53
C GLU A 18 26.11 8.59 -14.55
N VAL A 19 26.58 9.06 -15.71
CA VAL A 19 27.88 9.74 -15.84
C VAL A 19 27.90 11.06 -15.07
N ASP A 20 26.88 11.90 -15.23
CA ASP A 20 26.75 13.15 -14.46
C ASP A 20 26.68 12.90 -12.95
N LEU A 21 25.95 11.86 -12.53
CA LEU A 21 25.87 11.45 -11.14
C LEU A 21 27.24 11.04 -10.58
N MET A 22 28.04 10.28 -11.34
CA MET A 22 29.39 9.89 -10.93
C MET A 22 30.32 11.09 -10.79
N ASN A 23 30.24 12.05 -11.70
CA ASN A 23 31.02 13.29 -11.62
C ASN A 23 30.68 14.08 -10.33
N ARG A 24 29.38 14.14 -9.98
CA ARG A 24 28.89 14.81 -8.77
C ARG A 24 29.13 14.03 -7.48
N ALA A 25 29.37 12.72 -7.54
CA ALA A 25 29.58 11.89 -6.35
C ALA A 25 30.79 12.34 -5.52
N THR A 26 31.79 12.94 -6.18
CA THR A 26 32.96 13.55 -5.52
C THR A 26 32.59 14.72 -4.59
N VAL A 27 31.55 15.47 -4.94
CA VAL A 27 31.04 16.62 -4.19
C VAL A 27 29.89 16.22 -3.26
N ASN A 28 29.06 15.26 -3.67
CA ASN A 28 27.88 14.84 -2.94
C ASN A 28 27.62 13.33 -3.08
N LEU A 29 28.29 12.56 -2.22
CA LEU A 29 28.15 11.11 -2.15
C LEU A 29 26.73 10.63 -1.82
N LYS A 30 25.91 11.48 -1.17
CA LYS A 30 24.53 11.14 -0.77
C LYS A 30 23.63 10.91 -1.98
N LEU A 31 23.82 11.65 -3.07
CA LEU A 31 23.06 11.47 -4.30
C LEU A 31 23.36 10.12 -4.95
N PHE A 32 24.65 9.76 -5.02
CA PHE A 32 25.09 8.48 -5.55
C PHE A 32 24.55 7.30 -4.73
N TYR A 33 24.66 7.38 -3.39
CA TYR A 33 24.12 6.35 -2.51
C TYR A 33 22.59 6.24 -2.61
N GLY A 34 21.88 7.37 -2.74
CA GLY A 34 20.44 7.41 -2.97
C GLY A 34 20.03 6.69 -4.26
N TYR A 35 20.77 6.93 -5.36
CA TYR A 35 20.54 6.26 -6.64
C TYR A 35 20.76 4.74 -6.54
N LEU A 36 21.87 4.31 -5.95
CA LEU A 36 22.16 2.88 -5.74
C LEU A 36 21.05 2.22 -4.91
N ARG A 37 20.70 2.82 -3.77
CA ARG A 37 19.64 2.31 -2.89
C ARG A 37 18.30 2.20 -3.61
N GLN A 38 17.96 3.14 -4.49
CA GLN A 38 16.73 3.08 -5.27
C GLN A 38 16.79 2.00 -6.34
N ASN A 39 17.94 1.81 -6.99
CA ASN A 39 18.13 0.79 -8.02
C ASN A 39 18.16 -0.63 -7.46
N THR A 40 18.69 -0.82 -6.23
CA THR A 40 18.71 -2.09 -5.50
C THR A 40 17.50 -2.29 -4.59
N ARG A 41 16.63 -1.29 -4.46
CA ARG A 41 15.39 -1.43 -3.69
C ARG A 41 14.61 -2.56 -4.32
N ASN A 42 14.21 -3.54 -3.50
CA ASN A 42 13.51 -4.71 -3.99
C ASN A 42 12.31 -4.24 -4.82
N LYS A 43 12.30 -4.62 -6.11
CA LYS A 43 11.25 -4.23 -7.05
C LYS A 43 10.03 -5.13 -6.94
N ASP A 44 10.12 -6.18 -6.12
CA ASP A 44 8.99 -7.03 -5.79
C ASP A 44 7.87 -6.15 -5.23
N PRO A 45 6.74 -6.03 -5.95
CA PRO A 45 5.64 -5.18 -5.51
C PRO A 45 4.99 -5.72 -4.23
N ILE A 46 5.17 -7.01 -3.93
CA ILE A 46 4.54 -7.69 -2.80
C ILE A 46 5.63 -8.45 -2.01
N PRO A 47 5.85 -8.08 -0.74
CA PRO A 47 6.70 -8.83 0.18
C PRO A 47 6.32 -10.32 0.25
N LEU A 48 7.25 -11.16 0.68
CA LEU A 48 7.01 -12.60 0.86
C LEU A 48 5.84 -12.82 1.83
N LEU A 49 4.79 -13.51 1.36
CA LEU A 49 3.61 -13.82 2.17
C LEU A 49 3.73 -15.22 2.75
N ARG A 50 3.39 -15.38 4.03
CA ARG A 50 3.33 -16.69 4.68
C ARG A 50 1.87 -17.02 4.98
N THR A 51 1.40 -18.13 4.44
CA THR A 51 0.04 -18.63 4.69
C THR A 51 -0.11 -19.14 6.14
N ALA A 52 -1.34 -19.29 6.61
CA ALA A 52 -1.64 -19.88 7.92
C ALA A 52 -1.08 -21.31 8.09
N LYS A 53 -0.85 -22.04 6.98
CA LYS A 53 -0.21 -23.36 6.96
C LYS A 53 1.32 -23.29 7.02
N GLY A 54 1.89 -22.09 7.15
CA GLY A 54 3.33 -21.85 7.22
C GLY A 54 4.04 -21.86 5.86
N ILE A 55 3.32 -22.00 4.75
CA ILE A 55 3.88 -22.03 3.38
C ILE A 55 4.18 -20.60 2.92
N ASN A 56 5.39 -20.40 2.38
CA ASN A 56 5.83 -19.13 1.82
C ASN A 56 5.41 -18.99 0.35
N LEU A 57 4.70 -17.91 0.02
CA LEU A 57 4.31 -17.55 -1.34
C LEU A 57 5.35 -16.58 -1.92
N THR A 58 6.14 -17.08 -2.86
CA THR A 58 7.18 -16.32 -3.56
C THR A 58 6.70 -15.73 -4.88
N GLU A 59 5.80 -16.43 -5.58
CA GLU A 59 5.23 -16.01 -6.87
C GLU A 59 4.12 -14.96 -6.71
N ASP A 60 4.15 -13.92 -7.56
CA ASP A 60 3.21 -12.81 -7.46
C ASP A 60 1.76 -13.20 -7.77
N ASP A 61 1.54 -14.11 -8.73
CA ASP A 61 0.20 -14.63 -9.03
C ASP A 61 -0.39 -15.39 -7.83
N ALA A 62 0.43 -16.21 -7.17
CA ALA A 62 0.01 -16.93 -5.97
C ALA A 62 -0.28 -15.98 -4.80
N LYS A 63 0.51 -14.91 -4.63
CA LYS A 63 0.25 -13.84 -3.65
C LYS A 63 -1.07 -13.12 -3.95
N ALA A 64 -1.32 -12.76 -5.20
CA ALA A 64 -2.52 -12.06 -5.62
C ALA A 64 -3.79 -12.89 -5.39
N VAL A 65 -3.75 -14.19 -5.71
CA VAL A 65 -4.85 -15.13 -5.43
C VAL A 65 -5.11 -15.22 -3.93
N HIS A 66 -4.06 -15.41 -3.13
CA HIS A 66 -4.20 -15.52 -1.68
C HIS A 66 -4.81 -14.26 -1.04
N LEU A 67 -4.35 -13.07 -1.44
CA LEU A 67 -4.91 -11.80 -0.99
C LEU A 67 -6.37 -11.63 -1.42
N SER A 68 -6.69 -11.99 -2.66
CA SER A 68 -8.07 -11.92 -3.17
C SER A 68 -9.01 -12.83 -2.37
N GLU A 69 -8.57 -14.05 -2.04
CA GLU A 69 -9.33 -14.95 -1.18
C GLU A 69 -9.49 -14.42 0.24
N PHE A 70 -8.44 -13.83 0.81
CA PHE A 70 -8.47 -13.20 2.12
C PHE A 70 -9.52 -12.07 2.16
N PHE A 71 -9.45 -11.10 1.24
CA PHE A 71 -10.41 -10.00 1.20
C PHE A 71 -11.84 -10.49 0.96
N ARG A 72 -12.05 -11.46 0.05
CA ARG A 72 -13.37 -12.07 -0.15
C ARG A 72 -13.92 -12.67 1.14
N SER A 73 -13.06 -13.27 1.97
CA SER A 73 -13.48 -13.86 3.24
C SER A 73 -13.86 -12.82 4.31
N VAL A 74 -13.25 -11.63 4.29
CA VAL A 74 -13.61 -10.52 5.20
C VAL A 74 -15.03 -10.02 4.88
N PHE A 75 -15.39 -9.99 3.60
CA PHE A 75 -16.69 -9.48 3.15
C PHE A 75 -17.80 -10.55 3.04
N THR A 76 -17.50 -11.83 3.34
CA THR A 76 -18.50 -12.90 3.29
C THR A 76 -18.59 -13.61 4.64
N LYS A 77 -19.80 -13.94 5.11
CA LYS A 77 -20.04 -14.64 6.41
C LYS A 77 -19.42 -16.05 6.51
N LYS A 78 -18.67 -16.51 5.50
CA LYS A 78 -17.96 -17.79 5.48
C LYS A 78 -16.47 -17.54 5.76
N THR A 79 -16.11 -17.52 7.03
CA THR A 79 -14.71 -17.36 7.43
C THR A 79 -13.98 -18.69 7.27
N ARG A 80 -13.18 -18.83 6.19
CA ARG A 80 -12.15 -19.89 6.07
C ARG A 80 -10.86 -19.55 6.82
N TYR A 81 -10.73 -18.31 7.27
CA TYR A 81 -9.61 -17.82 8.03
C TYR A 81 -10.01 -17.74 9.50
N GLU A 82 -9.23 -18.38 10.36
CA GLU A 82 -9.29 -18.15 11.80
C GLU A 82 -8.69 -16.78 12.06
N TYR A 83 -9.58 -15.81 12.29
CA TYR A 83 -9.18 -14.56 12.90
C TYR A 83 -8.92 -14.83 14.40
N PRO A 84 -7.86 -14.29 15.01
CA PRO A 84 -7.82 -14.16 16.46
C PRO A 84 -8.93 -13.17 16.86
N ALA A 85 -10.14 -13.70 17.00
CA ALA A 85 -11.34 -12.93 17.31
C ALA A 85 -11.54 -12.89 18.83
N GLU A 86 -10.77 -12.03 19.51
CA GLU A 86 -11.27 -11.36 20.71
C GLU A 86 -11.79 -9.97 20.31
N VAL A 87 -12.81 -9.94 19.45
CA VAL A 87 -13.56 -8.70 19.17
C VAL A 87 -15.06 -8.89 19.37
N ASP A 88 -15.50 -10.06 19.83
CA ASP A 88 -16.91 -10.31 20.15
C ASP A 88 -17.33 -9.78 21.54
N ALA A 89 -16.38 -9.26 22.34
CA ALA A 89 -16.65 -8.93 23.74
C ALA A 89 -17.08 -7.47 24.03
N ILE A 90 -16.94 -6.49 23.12
CA ILE A 90 -17.11 -5.08 23.53
C ILE A 90 -17.85 -4.23 22.49
N VAL A 91 -19.06 -4.60 22.07
CA VAL A 91 -20.17 -3.62 21.89
C VAL A 91 -21.50 -4.37 21.99
N LYS A 92 -21.93 -4.75 23.19
CA LYS A 92 -23.20 -5.48 23.35
C LYS A 92 -24.43 -4.59 23.16
N THR A 93 -24.37 -3.28 23.45
CA THR A 93 -25.46 -2.34 23.14
C THR A 93 -24.96 -0.89 23.26
N VAL A 94 -25.02 -0.10 22.19
CA VAL A 94 -24.96 1.37 22.29
C VAL A 94 -26.39 1.88 22.21
N GLN A 95 -26.91 2.42 23.30
CA GLN A 95 -28.24 3.01 23.31
C GLN A 95 -28.15 4.51 22.97
N PHE A 96 -28.62 4.87 21.79
CA PHE A 96 -28.86 6.26 21.44
C PHE A 96 -30.23 6.67 21.95
N THR A 97 -30.26 7.35 23.10
CA THR A 97 -31.50 7.96 23.58
C THR A 97 -31.86 9.17 22.72
N LYS A 98 -33.17 9.44 22.54
CA LYS A 98 -33.64 10.58 21.73
C LYS A 98 -33.01 11.91 22.14
N THR A 99 -32.74 12.08 23.42
CA THR A 99 -32.13 13.29 23.98
C THR A 99 -30.68 13.47 23.54
N ILE A 100 -29.89 12.39 23.48
CA ILE A 100 -28.51 12.42 22.98
C ILE A 100 -28.50 12.78 21.49
N VAL A 101 -29.37 12.14 20.70
CA VAL A 101 -29.46 12.42 19.25
C VAL A 101 -29.86 13.87 18.99
N LEU A 102 -30.87 14.39 19.70
CA LEU A 102 -31.30 15.79 19.55
C LEU A 102 -30.22 16.78 19.96
N LYS A 103 -29.49 16.51 21.05
CA LYS A 103 -28.39 17.37 21.50
C LYS A 103 -27.28 17.45 20.45
N GLU A 104 -26.88 16.32 19.87
CA GLU A 104 -25.86 16.29 18.82
C GLU A 104 -26.33 17.00 17.56
N LEU A 105 -27.58 16.78 17.12
CA LEU A 105 -28.16 17.44 15.96
C LEU A 105 -28.20 18.97 16.11
N LEU A 106 -28.58 19.47 17.30
CA LEU A 106 -28.57 20.90 17.60
C LEU A 106 -27.15 21.49 17.70
N GLY A 107 -26.15 20.65 17.98
CA GLY A 107 -24.75 21.03 18.05
C GLY A 107 -24.02 21.05 16.70
N LEU A 108 -24.64 20.54 15.63
CA LEU A 108 -24.05 20.52 14.30
C LEU A 108 -23.87 21.94 13.75
N LYS A 109 -22.63 22.27 13.37
CA LYS A 109 -22.31 23.51 12.67
C LYS A 109 -22.17 23.21 11.19
N GLU A 110 -23.20 23.51 10.42
CA GLU A 110 -23.26 23.29 8.97
C GLU A 110 -22.05 23.92 8.24
N SER A 111 -21.60 25.09 8.71
CA SER A 111 -20.42 25.80 8.19
C SER A 111 -19.07 25.09 8.38
N LYS A 112 -19.02 24.01 9.18
CA LYS A 112 -17.82 23.19 9.41
C LYS A 112 -17.89 21.84 8.71
N SER A 113 -18.94 21.59 7.93
CA SER A 113 -19.01 20.41 7.08
C SER A 113 -17.86 20.46 6.07
N ARG A 114 -17.00 19.44 6.07
CA ARG A 114 -16.00 19.25 5.02
C ARG A 114 -16.77 18.83 3.77
N CYS A 115 -17.20 19.80 2.97
CA CYS A 115 -17.60 19.52 1.60
C CYS A 115 -16.39 18.90 0.88
N PRO A 116 -16.56 17.81 0.12
CA PRO A 116 -15.47 17.29 -0.70
C PRO A 116 -15.22 18.23 -1.87
N ASP A 117 -13.97 18.73 -1.99
CA ASP A 117 -13.40 19.23 -3.24
C ASP A 117 -12.98 18.06 -4.14
#